data_AF-A0A9D8BXD6-F1
#
_entry.id   AF-A0A9D8BXD6-F1
#
_cell.length_a   1.000
_cell.length_b   1.000
_cell.length_c   1.000
_cell.angle_alpha   90.00
_cell.angle_beta   90.00
_cell.angle_gamma   90.00
#
_symmetry.space_group_name_H-M   'P 1'
#
loop_
_entity.id
_entity.type
_entity.pdbx_description
1 polymer ?
#
loop_
_entity_poly.entity_id
_entity_poly.type
_entity_poly.pdbx_seq_one_letter_code
_entity_poly.pdbx_strand_id
1 'polypeptide(L)'
;MYKHFLIPTDGSEPSEAAVDAALKLAAETGAKVLALNIQMPFVPPAFAEMPIAAPFTDAEYEKAVMQASERESCDAGFGASACLGESQG
;
A
#
# COMPACT_ATOMS: atom_id res chain seq x y z
N MET A 1 -3.21 26.80 -7.71
CA MET A 1 -3.24 26.08 -6.42
C MET A 1 -3.62 24.63 -6.70
N TYR A 2 -2.97 23.67 -6.02
CA TYR A 2 -3.20 22.24 -6.24
C TYR A 2 -4.53 21.81 -5.61
N LYS A 3 -5.29 20.98 -6.33
CA LYS A 3 -6.62 20.49 -5.90
C LYS A 3 -6.62 19.03 -5.46
N HIS A 4 -5.61 18.28 -5.90
CA HIS A 4 -5.48 16.85 -5.70
C HIS A 4 -4.02 16.50 -5.43
N PHE A 5 -3.79 15.69 -4.40
CA PHE A 5 -2.49 15.16 -3.99
C PHE A 5 -2.54 13.65 -4.14
N LEU A 6 -1.59 13.08 -4.86
CA LEU A 6 -1.33 11.65 -4.86
C LEU A 6 -0.12 11.40 -3.95
N ILE A 7 -0.31 10.64 -2.89
CA ILE A 7 0.75 10.36 -1.91
C ILE A 7 1.08 8.87 -1.98
N PRO A 8 2.19 8.48 -2.64
CA PRO A 8 2.69 7.13 -2.57
C PRO A 8 3.38 6.88 -1.21
N THR A 9 3.12 5.74 -0.59
CA THR A 9 3.83 5.29 0.61
C THR A 9 4.16 3.80 0.51
N ASP A 10 5.36 3.45 0.96
CA ASP A 10 5.83 2.07 1.15
C ASP A 10 5.83 1.66 2.63
N GLY A 11 5.28 2.48 3.53
CA GLY A 11 5.20 2.21 4.97
C GLY A 11 6.54 2.34 5.72
N SER A 12 7.60 2.83 5.08
CA SER A 12 8.87 3.06 5.77
C SER A 12 8.85 4.34 6.63
N GLU A 13 9.65 4.40 7.69
CA GLU A 13 9.79 5.59 8.56
C GLU A 13 10.03 6.92 7.80
N PRO A 14 10.93 7.01 6.78
CA PRO A 14 11.06 8.23 5.99
C PRO A 14 9.81 8.54 5.15
N SER A 15 9.09 7.53 4.67
CA SER A 15 7.83 7.72 3.94
C SER A 15 6.72 8.23 4.86
N GLU A 16 6.63 7.74 6.10
CA GLU A 16 5.67 8.26 7.10
C GLU A 16 5.88 9.76 7.34
N ALA A 17 7.12 10.20 7.52
CA ALA A 17 7.44 11.62 7.68
C ALA A 17 7.04 12.46 6.44
N ALA A 18 7.18 11.90 5.24
CA ALA A 18 6.76 12.55 4.00
C ALA A 18 5.23 12.63 3.88
N VAL A 19 4.52 11.58 4.28
CA VAL A 19 3.05 11.54 4.33
C VAL A 19 2.53 12.62 5.26
N ASP A 20 3.09 12.74 6.46
CA ASP A 20 2.73 13.77 7.44
C ASP A 20 2.86 15.19 6.87
N ALA A 21 3.97 15.47 6.18
CA ALA A 21 4.20 16.77 5.55
C ALA A 21 3.20 17.04 4.41
N ALA A 22 2.91 16.03 3.59
CA ALA A 22 1.97 16.13 2.49
C ALA A 22 0.52 16.32 2.97
N LEU A 23 0.11 15.64 4.04
CA LEU A 23 -1.21 15.80 4.66
C LEU A 23 -1.40 17.22 5.22
N LYS A 24 -0.38 17.78 5.89
CA LYS A 24 -0.40 19.17 6.37
C LYS A 24 -0.59 20.15 5.22
N LEU A 25 0.19 20.01 4.15
CA LEU A 25 0.07 20.86 2.98
C LEU A 25 -1.28 20.72 2.27
N ALA A 26 -1.82 19.51 2.18
CA ALA A 26 -3.15 19.28 1.62
C ALA A 26 -4.25 19.95 2.46
N ALA A 27 -4.15 19.90 3.79
CA ALA A 27 -5.07 20.56 4.70
C ALA A 27 -5.03 22.09 4.58
N GLU A 28 -3.83 22.68 4.52
CA GLU A 28 -3.65 24.13 4.32
C GLU A 28 -4.22 24.62 2.98
N THR A 29 -4.22 23.75 1.97
CA THR A 29 -4.69 24.10 0.62
C THR A 29 -6.12 23.68 0.33
N GLY A 30 -6.77 22.95 1.24
CA GLY A 30 -8.11 22.37 1.04
C GLY A 30 -8.15 21.33 -0.10
N ALA A 31 -7.02 20.70 -0.40
CA ALA A 31 -6.89 19.75 -1.48
C ALA A 31 -7.36 18.34 -1.07
N LYS A 32 -7.86 17.57 -2.05
CA LYS A 32 -8.18 16.16 -1.85
C LYS A 32 -6.91 15.32 -1.88
N VAL A 33 -6.86 14.27 -1.06
CA VAL A 33 -5.73 13.35 -1.00
C VAL A 33 -6.17 11.97 -1.49
N LEU A 34 -5.35 11.37 -2.35
CA LEU A 34 -5.39 9.96 -2.70
C LEU A 34 -4.12 9.29 -2.19
N ALA A 35 -4.27 8.35 -1.27
CA ALA A 35 -3.17 7.52 -0.78
C ALA A 35 -2.95 6.35 -1.75
N LEU A 36 -1.69 6.01 -2.01
CA LEU A 36 -1.32 4.89 -2.87
C LEU A 36 -0.25 4.05 -2.18
N ASN A 37 -0.56 2.79 -1.93
CA ASN A 37 0.41 1.79 -1.50
C ASN A 37 0.41 0.68 -2.54
N ILE A 38 1.59 0.31 -3.03
CA ILE A 38 1.75 -0.68 -4.10
C ILE A 38 2.51 -1.85 -3.51
N GLN A 39 1.92 -3.02 -3.63
CA GLN A 39 2.52 -4.27 -3.18
C GLN A 39 2.95 -5.12 -4.38
N MET A 40 4.04 -5.87 -4.21
CA MET A 40 4.51 -6.74 -5.29
C MET A 40 3.62 -7.99 -5.41
N PRO A 41 3.33 -8.46 -6.64
CA PRO A 41 2.62 -9.71 -6.83
C PRO A 41 3.46 -10.90 -6.36
N PHE A 42 2.81 -11.97 -5.90
CA PHE A 42 3.50 -13.22 -5.60
C PHE A 42 4.09 -13.80 -6.89
N VAL A 43 5.39 -14.05 -6.89
CA VAL A 43 6.05 -14.82 -7.95
C VAL A 43 6.52 -16.12 -7.32
N PRO A 44 5.79 -17.25 -7.49
CA PRO A 44 6.24 -18.52 -6.95
C PRO A 44 7.60 -18.87 -7.56
N PRO A 45 8.57 -19.33 -6.74
CA PRO A 45 9.88 -19.62 -7.25
C PRO A 45 9.82 -20.80 -8.23
N ALA A 46 10.14 -20.54 -9.50
CA ALA A 46 10.25 -21.57 -10.53
C ALA A 46 11.55 -22.37 -10.36
N PHE A 47 11.63 -23.22 -9.33
CA PHE A 47 12.73 -24.18 -9.21
C PHE A 47 12.45 -25.37 -10.13
N ALA A 48 13.20 -25.46 -11.22
CA ALA A 48 12.96 -26.36 -12.36
C ALA A 48 13.14 -27.87 -12.10
N GLU A 49 13.40 -28.31 -10.86
CA GLU A 49 13.89 -29.68 -10.63
C GLU A 49 13.26 -30.38 -9.40
N MET A 50 12.59 -29.66 -8.49
CA MET A 50 11.90 -30.28 -7.35
C MET A 50 10.65 -29.49 -6.96
N PRO A 51 9.49 -30.15 -6.76
CA PRO A 51 8.33 -29.51 -6.19
C PRO A 51 8.61 -29.21 -4.72
N ILE A 52 9.04 -27.98 -4.43
CA ILE A 52 8.95 -27.44 -3.08
C ILE A 52 7.47 -27.11 -2.88
N ALA A 53 6.83 -27.67 -1.85
CA ALA A 53 5.52 -27.20 -1.45
C ALA A 53 5.64 -25.68 -1.22
N ALA A 54 4.92 -24.88 -1.99
CA ALA A 54 4.89 -23.44 -1.77
C ALA A 54 4.45 -23.21 -0.31
N PRO A 55 5.20 -22.41 0.47
CA PRO A 55 4.88 -22.20 1.88
C PRO A 55 3.51 -21.52 2.08
N PHE A 56 2.98 -20.89 1.03
CA PHE A 56 1.70 -20.22 0.98
C PHE A 56 1.05 -20.49 -0.38
N THR A 57 -0.28 -20.52 -0.39
CA THR A 57 -1.09 -20.37 -1.61
C THR A 57 -1.12 -18.91 -2.06
N ASP A 58 -1.46 -18.67 -3.33
CA ASP A 58 -1.60 -17.31 -3.89
C ASP A 58 -2.58 -16.47 -3.04
N ALA A 59 -3.72 -17.03 -2.67
CA ALA A 59 -4.73 -16.37 -1.84
C ALA A 59 -4.23 -16.02 -0.43
N GLU A 60 -3.38 -16.87 0.17
CA GLU A 60 -2.78 -16.59 1.48
C GLU A 60 -1.76 -15.45 1.39
N TYR A 61 -0.99 -15.40 0.31
CA TYR A 61 -0.06 -14.29 0.06
C TYR A 61 -0.79 -12.98 -0.17
N GLU A 62 -1.80 -12.95 -1.05
CA GLU A 62 -2.61 -11.75 -1.33
C GLU A 62 -3.24 -11.20 -0.04
N LYS A 63 -3.78 -12.09 0.79
CA LYS A 63 -4.35 -11.70 2.08
C LYS A 63 -3.30 -11.10 3.02
N ALA A 64 -2.12 -11.73 3.12
CA ALA A 64 -1.05 -11.24 3.98
C ALA A 64 -0.55 -9.85 3.53
N VAL A 65 -0.41 -9.66 2.22
CA VAL A 65 0.02 -8.42 1.59
C VAL A 65 -1.02 -7.31 1.77
N MET A 66 -2.31 -7.61 1.59
CA MET A 66 -3.38 -6.64 1.84
C MET A 66 -3.41 -6.21 3.31
N GLN A 67 -3.23 -7.16 4.25
CA GLN A 67 -3.14 -6.83 5.67
C GLN A 67 -1.92 -5.98 6.03
N ALA A 68 -0.78 -6.20 5.38
CA ALA A 68 0.41 -5.37 5.55
C ALA A 68 0.14 -3.95 5.04
N SER A 69 -0.40 -3.83 3.83
CA SER A 69 -0.78 -2.56 3.20
C SER A 69 -1.76 -1.74 4.06
N GLU A 70 -2.77 -2.39 4.65
CA GLU A 70 -3.74 -1.75 5.55
C GLU A 70 -3.07 -1.20 6.82
N ARG A 71 -2.11 -1.95 7.39
CA ARG A 71 -1.37 -1.53 8.58
C ARG A 71 -0.48 -0.33 8.27
N GLU A 72 0.33 -0.44 7.21
CA GLU A 72 1.20 0.64 6.74
C GLU A 72 0.40 1.91 6.44
N SER A 73 -0.79 1.76 5.84
CA SER A 73 -1.68 2.89 5.57
C SER A 73 -2.21 3.53 6.85
N CYS A 74 -2.58 2.73 7.86
CA CYS A 74 -3.01 3.23 9.16
C CYS A 74 -1.87 3.95 9.90
N ASP A 75 -0.68 3.37 9.91
CA ASP A 75 0.50 3.90 10.60
C ASP A 75 0.95 5.23 9.95
N ALA A 76 0.88 5.33 8.63
CA ALA A 76 1.10 6.56 7.88
C ALA A 76 -0.01 7.63 8.06
N GLY A 77 -1.06 7.37 8.84
CA GLY A 77 -2.11 8.34 9.14
C GLY A 77 -3.20 8.46 8.07
N PHE A 78 -3.27 7.52 7.12
CA PHE A 78 -4.42 7.42 6.21
C PHE A 78 -5.58 6.70 6.90
N GLY A 79 -6.77 7.29 6.91
CA GLY A 79 -7.96 6.64 7.47
C GLY A 79 -8.34 5.36 6.71
N ALA A 80 -8.93 4.38 7.41
CA ALA A 80 -9.26 3.03 6.90
C ALA A 80 -10.11 2.98 5.61
N SER A 81 -10.74 4.09 5.20
CA SER A 81 -11.51 4.21 3.95
C SER A 81 -10.65 4.33 2.68
N ALA A 82 -9.32 4.39 2.78
CA ALA A 82 -8.42 4.69 1.67
C ALA A 82 -8.15 3.53 0.68
N CYS A 83 -8.67 2.33 0.95
CA CYS A 83 -8.40 1.13 0.16
C CYS A 83 -9.29 1.05 -1.09
N LEU A 84 -9.00 1.87 -2.10
CA LEU A 84 -9.52 1.69 -3.46
C LEU A 84 -8.38 1.27 -4.39
N GLY A 85 -8.00 0.00 -4.30
CA GLY A 85 -7.19 -0.70 -5.29
C GLY A 85 -8.00 -1.89 -5.79
N GLU A 86 -8.46 -1.82 -7.03
CA GLU A 86 -9.35 -2.78 -7.67
C GLU A 86 -8.79 -4.21 -7.62
N SER A 87 -9.45 -5.11 -6.88
CA SER A 87 -9.32 -6.57 -7.03
C SER A 87 -10.58 -7.15 -7.71
N GLN A 88 -11.02 -6.55 -8.82
CA GLN A 88 -11.98 -7.18 -9.72
C GLN A 88 -11.31 -7.42 -11.07
N GLY A 89 -10.77 -8.63 -11.22
CA GLY A 89 -10.27 -9.22 -12.45
C GLY A 89 -10.40 -10.73 -12.36
#